data_AF-A0A1Q7WH31-F1
#
_entry.id   AF-A0A1Q7WH31-F1
#
_cell.length_a   1.000
_cell.length_b   1.000
_cell.length_c   1.000
_cell.angle_alpha   90.00
_cell.angle_beta   90.00
_cell.angle_gamma   90.00
#
_symmetry.space_group_name_H-M   'P 1'
#
loop_
_entity.id
_entity.type
_entity.pdbx_description
1 polymer ?
#
loop_
_entity_poly.entity_id
_entity_poly.type
_entity_poly.pdbx_seq_one_letter_code
_entity_poly.pdbx_strand_id
1 'polypeptide(L)'
;MAAVLVLGIPLAASAGSNGSTGDSTQQTYVSPGMLIQADKHPNKTIHVIVTSNGGQLPKSQILDMTLGSVDRKLGLIDGISLDLRANRLAQLAKIPGLTITPDAPAHPTGSTYTSKQLWVPNTGIDKLWNAPVAPNSTKTQSDLTAPTIAVVDSGVDASKVADFGGRVIQSVNLTTLPNNSPGDGRGHGTFVAGIAAGQAPGYAGASPRSNIVSLDVMDDTGTARTSDVIAAAQAPGYAGASPRSNIVSLDVMDDTGTARTSDVIAAAQWILANKDKYNVKVANFSLHASNSSSFTHDPLDKAVEKLWFSGVTIVAAAGNYGLPNGPSGVPYAPGNDPFVITVGAADMDGNPNPKDDTAPFWSAYGYTNDGFRKPEVAADGRYMVGPIPMTSTLASQKASNIVSPGYIQLSGTSFAAPIVAGIAAQIIARNPTWGPDQIKGALMATARPTPSAIPGSLGLGEVNAVRSVTATNAPNPNKALDQFLTADPAGGSVPVFNAVSWSDTAKASVSWDAVSWSDVSWGDSALAAVSWADISWSDVSWADRAEGDGAGNTADSFADPSDLAAAADDPDLQLPAALVSPDSTATTTTSLP
;
A
#
# COMPACT_ATOMS: atom_id res chain seq x y z
N MET A 1 -7.23 26.05 22.94
CA MET A 1 -6.11 26.47 23.82
C MET A 1 -4.84 26.44 23.00
N ALA A 2 -4.25 27.60 22.73
CA ALA A 2 -3.08 27.75 21.87
C ALA A 2 -1.80 27.49 22.67
N ALA A 3 -0.96 26.56 22.24
CA ALA A 3 0.39 26.38 22.75
C ALA A 3 1.33 27.29 21.95
N VAL A 4 1.82 28.33 22.61
CA VAL A 4 2.80 29.28 22.07
C VAL A 4 4.17 28.59 22.05
N LEU A 5 4.72 28.41 20.85
CA LEU A 5 6.09 27.98 20.62
C LEU A 5 7.02 29.18 20.90
N VAL A 6 7.71 29.18 22.04
CA VAL A 6 8.71 30.21 22.36
C VAL A 6 10.01 29.86 21.61
N LEU A 7 10.19 30.47 20.46
CA LEU A 7 11.48 30.56 19.76
C LEU A 7 12.39 31.52 20.54
N GLY A 8 13.31 30.97 21.33
CA GLY A 8 14.38 31.74 21.96
C GLY A 8 15.45 32.10 20.94
N ILE A 9 15.33 33.27 20.31
CA ILE A 9 16.43 33.90 19.57
C ILE A 9 17.41 34.46 20.61
N PRO A 10 18.71 34.13 20.59
CA PRO A 10 19.68 34.86 21.40
C PRO A 10 19.83 36.27 20.84
N LEU A 11 19.35 37.26 21.58
CA LEU A 11 19.66 38.67 21.37
C LEU A 11 21.17 38.88 21.53
N ALA A 12 21.85 39.20 20.42
CA ALA A 12 23.17 39.79 20.44
C ALA A 12 23.06 41.20 21.06
N ALA A 13 23.49 41.35 22.30
CA ALA A 13 23.65 42.64 22.95
C ALA A 13 24.92 43.34 22.43
N SER A 14 24.77 44.65 22.23
CA SER A 14 25.71 45.62 21.66
C SER A 14 27.15 45.56 22.18
N ALA A 15 28.10 45.74 21.26
CA ALA A 15 29.49 46.06 21.55
C ALA A 15 29.62 47.45 22.19
N GLY A 16 30.12 47.48 23.43
CA GLY A 16 30.70 48.65 24.10
C GLY A 16 32.19 48.39 24.33
N SER A 17 33.01 49.40 24.05
CA SER A 17 34.48 49.35 23.89
C SER A 17 35.30 49.17 25.18
N ASN A 18 36.42 48.46 25.01
CA ASN A 18 37.74 48.55 25.68
C ASN A 18 37.89 48.35 27.20
N GLY A 19 38.72 47.34 27.56
CA GLY A 19 39.43 47.28 28.84
C GLY A 19 39.91 45.86 29.19
N SER A 20 41.19 45.57 28.93
CA SER A 20 41.84 44.28 29.28
C SER A 20 42.22 44.24 30.76
N THR A 21 41.72 43.25 31.50
CA THR A 21 42.41 42.58 32.62
C THR A 21 41.93 41.13 32.69
N GLY A 22 42.87 40.18 32.62
CA GLY A 22 42.57 38.76 32.76
C GLY A 22 42.35 38.33 34.22
N ASP A 23 41.54 37.28 34.32
CA ASP A 23 41.44 36.25 35.37
C ASP A 23 40.17 36.21 36.26
N SER A 24 39.57 35.00 36.26
CA SER A 24 38.51 34.41 37.10
C SER A 24 37.12 35.07 37.05
N THR A 25 36.05 34.47 36.55
CA THR A 25 35.64 33.06 36.57
C THR A 25 34.81 32.73 35.32
N GLN A 26 35.37 32.10 34.28
CA GLN A 26 34.50 31.47 33.28
C GLN A 26 33.85 30.26 33.94
N GLN A 27 32.61 30.42 34.41
CA GLN A 27 31.85 29.31 34.98
C GLN A 27 31.63 28.24 33.92
N THR A 28 31.82 27.00 34.33
CA THR A 28 31.52 25.85 33.48
C THR A 28 30.03 25.61 33.44
N TYR A 29 29.52 25.52 32.24
CA TYR A 29 28.13 25.18 31.99
C TYR A 29 28.01 23.65 31.89
N VAL A 30 27.07 23.09 32.63
CA VAL A 30 26.64 21.70 32.48
C VAL A 30 25.14 21.73 32.17
N SER A 31 24.71 21.02 31.14
CA SER A 31 23.30 20.98 30.79
C SER A 31 22.43 20.60 32.00
N PRO A 32 21.31 21.32 32.23
CA PRO A 32 20.42 21.09 33.37
C PRO A 32 20.03 19.63 33.52
N GLY A 33 20.06 19.14 34.76
CA GLY A 33 19.69 17.77 35.10
C GLY A 33 20.80 16.73 34.94
N MET A 34 21.88 16.98 34.19
CA MET A 34 22.96 15.98 34.05
C MET A 34 23.65 15.65 35.37
N LEU A 35 23.95 16.64 36.21
CA LEU A 35 24.54 16.41 37.54
C LEU A 35 23.60 15.62 38.46
N ILE A 36 22.30 15.95 38.44
CA ILE A 36 21.27 15.26 39.21
C ILE A 36 21.15 13.78 38.77
N GLN A 37 21.19 13.52 37.47
CA GLN A 37 21.15 12.16 36.92
C GLN A 37 22.44 11.40 37.20
N ALA A 38 23.58 12.09 37.18
CA ALA A 38 24.87 11.51 37.50
C ALA A 38 24.96 11.06 38.96
N ASP A 39 24.42 11.85 39.89
CA ASP A 39 24.36 11.51 41.32
C ASP A 39 23.44 10.31 41.58
N LYS A 40 22.34 10.18 40.83
CA LYS A 40 21.42 9.04 40.92
C LYS A 40 21.99 7.75 40.33
N HIS A 41 22.84 7.84 39.32
CA HIS A 41 23.36 6.70 38.56
C HIS A 41 24.89 6.77 38.36
N PRO A 42 25.69 6.77 39.44
CA PRO A 42 27.12 7.14 39.41
C PRO A 42 28.00 6.23 38.54
N ASN A 43 27.59 4.98 38.34
CA ASN A 43 28.36 3.99 37.57
C ASN A 43 27.93 3.89 36.10
N LYS A 44 26.89 4.62 35.68
CA LYS A 44 26.38 4.59 34.31
C LYS A 44 27.35 5.30 33.37
N THR A 45 27.66 4.72 32.21
CA THR A 45 28.36 5.43 31.13
C THR A 45 27.44 6.49 30.55
N ILE A 46 27.94 7.70 30.37
CA ILE A 46 27.26 8.81 29.72
C ILE A 46 28.11 9.33 28.56
N HIS A 47 27.44 9.66 27.47
CA HIS A 47 28.03 10.23 26.26
C HIS A 47 27.91 11.75 26.34
N VAL A 48 29.02 12.47 26.22
CA VAL A 48 29.03 13.93 26.37
C VAL A 48 29.78 14.61 25.24
N ILE A 49 29.34 15.82 24.91
CA ILE A 49 30.10 16.79 24.11
C ILE A 49 30.67 17.83 25.07
N VAL A 50 31.96 18.06 24.96
CA VAL A 50 32.69 19.09 25.74
C VAL A 50 33.28 20.11 24.77
N THR A 51 32.93 21.37 24.94
CA THR A 51 33.54 22.51 24.21
C THR A 51 34.18 23.48 25.20
N SER A 52 35.09 24.32 24.69
CA SER A 52 35.73 25.39 25.48
C SER A 52 35.25 26.75 25.04
N ASN A 53 34.88 27.60 26.00
CA ASN A 53 34.48 28.99 25.73
C ASN A 53 35.69 29.92 25.45
N GLY A 54 36.93 29.43 25.64
CA GLY A 54 38.18 30.19 25.52
C GLY A 54 39.08 29.79 24.35
N GLY A 55 38.59 28.95 23.42
CA GLY A 55 39.28 28.63 22.16
C GLY A 55 40.35 27.52 22.23
N GLN A 56 40.63 26.94 23.40
CA GLN A 56 41.43 25.71 23.49
C GLN A 56 40.94 24.80 24.63
N LEU A 57 40.52 23.58 24.28
CA LEU A 57 40.18 22.54 25.24
C LEU A 57 41.42 22.05 26.02
N PRO A 58 41.36 21.91 27.35
CA PRO A 58 42.42 21.29 28.16
C PRO A 58 42.38 19.76 27.98
N LYS A 59 42.73 19.29 26.78
CA LYS A 59 42.53 17.90 26.34
C LYS A 59 43.14 16.88 27.31
N SER A 60 44.36 17.12 27.81
CA SER A 60 45.02 16.21 28.76
C SER A 60 44.23 16.02 30.06
N GLN A 61 43.71 17.09 30.65
CA GLN A 61 42.90 17.02 31.88
C GLN A 61 41.56 16.31 31.67
N ILE A 62 40.98 16.43 30.47
CA ILE A 62 39.71 15.78 30.13
C ILE A 62 39.92 14.29 29.83
N LEU A 63 41.00 13.93 29.12
CA LEU A 63 41.36 12.56 28.75
C LEU A 63 41.51 11.64 29.98
N ASP A 64 42.08 12.14 31.08
CA ASP A 64 42.23 11.40 32.36
C ASP A 64 40.90 11.06 33.06
N MET A 65 39.79 11.64 32.61
CA MET A 65 38.45 11.42 33.16
C MET A 65 37.57 10.51 32.29
N THR A 66 38.05 10.15 31.11
CA THR A 66 37.33 9.29 30.16
C THR A 66 37.51 7.81 30.50
N LEU A 67 36.61 6.97 29.99
CA LEU A 67 36.73 5.50 30.11
C LEU A 67 37.63 4.89 29.02
N GLY A 68 38.30 5.71 28.19
CA GLY A 68 39.03 5.27 27.00
C GLY A 68 39.67 6.41 26.22
N SER A 69 39.47 6.43 24.91
CA SER A 69 39.93 7.51 24.02
C SER A 69 38.82 8.53 23.74
N VAL A 70 39.18 9.70 23.22
CA VAL A 70 38.21 10.63 22.60
C VAL A 70 37.54 9.95 21.40
N ASP A 71 36.22 9.83 21.41
CA ASP A 71 35.46 9.16 20.36
C ASP A 71 35.41 9.98 19.06
N ARG A 72 35.33 11.32 19.17
CA ARG A 72 35.35 12.21 18.00
C ARG A 72 35.87 13.61 18.32
N LYS A 73 36.70 14.17 17.44
CA LYS A 73 37.05 15.60 17.44
C LYS A 73 36.03 16.40 16.63
N LEU A 74 35.42 17.41 17.24
CA LEU A 74 34.44 18.31 16.62
C LEU A 74 35.12 19.66 16.32
N GLY A 75 36.00 19.65 15.31
CA GLY A 75 36.90 20.78 15.01
C GLY A 75 36.21 22.10 14.65
N LEU A 76 34.94 22.07 14.23
CA LEU A 76 34.16 23.27 13.94
C LEU A 76 33.81 24.09 15.20
N ILE A 77 33.68 23.42 16.34
CA ILE A 77 33.23 24.02 17.61
C ILE A 77 34.30 23.89 18.71
N ASP A 78 35.54 23.60 18.32
CA ASP A 78 36.64 23.27 19.23
C ASP A 78 36.20 22.28 20.33
N GLY A 79 35.46 21.25 19.92
CA GLY A 79 34.80 20.30 20.80
C GLY A 79 35.39 18.89 20.73
N ILE A 80 35.10 18.09 21.76
CA ILE A 80 35.32 16.64 21.76
C ILE A 80 34.06 15.92 22.24
N SER A 81 33.72 14.82 21.57
CA SER A 81 32.75 13.84 22.06
C SER A 81 33.51 12.69 22.71
N LEU A 82 33.05 12.26 23.89
CA LEU A 82 33.69 11.21 24.68
C LEU A 82 32.72 10.52 25.64
N ASP A 83 33.10 9.31 26.03
CA ASP A 83 32.44 8.51 27.08
C ASP A 83 33.08 8.67 28.46
N LEU A 84 32.26 8.92 29.48
CA LEU A 84 32.69 8.96 30.88
C LEU A 84 31.68 8.27 31.81
N ARG A 85 32.15 7.78 32.97
CA ARG A 85 31.23 7.35 34.04
C ARG A 85 30.58 8.58 34.66
N ALA A 86 29.28 8.53 34.87
CA ALA A 86 28.48 9.60 35.45
C ALA A 86 29.13 10.26 36.68
N ASN A 87 29.72 9.49 37.60
CA ASN A 87 30.39 10.03 38.80
C ASN A 87 31.60 10.95 38.50
N ARG A 88 32.17 10.92 37.29
CA ARG A 88 33.26 11.82 36.86
C ARG A 88 32.74 13.16 36.34
N LEU A 89 31.43 13.29 36.07
CA LEU A 89 30.84 14.54 35.56
C LEU A 89 31.05 15.71 36.52
N ALA A 90 30.93 15.49 37.84
CA ALA A 90 31.16 16.52 38.85
C ALA A 90 32.63 16.97 38.93
N GLN A 91 33.58 16.14 38.50
CA GLN A 91 34.99 16.52 38.39
C GLN A 91 35.24 17.34 37.11
N LEU A 92 34.65 16.90 36.00
CA LEU A 92 34.72 17.60 34.72
C LEU A 92 34.11 19.01 34.82
N ALA A 93 33.01 19.17 35.57
CA ALA A 93 32.34 20.44 35.82
C ALA A 93 33.20 21.46 36.60
N LYS A 94 34.29 21.03 37.26
CA LYS A 94 35.19 21.93 38.02
C LYS A 94 36.27 22.56 37.16
N ILE A 95 36.50 22.05 35.95
CA ILE A 95 37.46 22.66 35.01
C ILE A 95 36.82 23.94 34.48
N PRO A 96 37.38 25.15 34.68
CA PRO A 96 36.76 26.40 34.26
C PRO A 96 36.60 26.55 32.74
N GLY A 97 35.54 27.23 32.31
CA GLY A 97 35.34 27.60 30.90
C GLY A 97 34.90 26.48 29.97
N LEU A 98 34.40 25.36 30.50
CA LEU A 98 33.83 24.29 29.70
C LEU A 98 32.32 24.47 29.49
N THR A 99 31.83 23.95 28.38
CA THR A 99 30.41 23.73 28.13
C THR A 99 30.23 22.23 27.90
N ILE A 100 29.46 21.58 28.79
CA ILE A 100 29.28 20.13 28.83
C ILE A 100 27.80 19.82 28.57
N THR A 101 27.52 19.19 27.44
CA THR A 101 26.17 18.79 27.03
C THR A 101 26.11 17.28 26.81
N PRO A 102 24.93 16.64 26.88
CA PRO A 102 24.82 15.25 26.45
C PRO A 102 25.12 15.15 24.95
N ASP A 103 25.84 14.10 24.55
CA ASP A 103 25.88 13.66 23.15
C ASP A 103 24.63 12.81 22.90
N ALA A 104 23.49 13.50 22.80
CA ALA A 104 22.20 12.85 22.64
C ALA A 104 22.05 12.34 21.20
N PRO A 105 21.49 11.13 21.00
CA PRO A 105 21.11 10.67 19.67
C PRO A 105 20.20 11.71 19.01
N ALA A 106 20.59 12.18 17.82
CA ALA A 106 19.68 12.95 16.98
C ALA A 106 18.67 11.98 16.37
N HIS A 107 17.43 12.03 16.82
CA HIS A 107 16.33 11.35 16.15
C HIS A 107 15.95 12.14 14.89
N PRO A 108 15.76 11.50 13.73
CA PRO A 108 15.01 12.13 12.65
C PRO A 108 13.69 12.63 13.22
N THR A 109 13.35 13.89 13.00
CA THR A 109 11.98 14.37 13.23
C THR A 109 11.08 13.59 12.29
N GLY A 110 10.50 12.50 12.79
CA GLY A 110 9.61 11.63 12.02
C GLY A 110 8.50 12.49 11.42
N SER A 111 8.39 12.45 10.10
CA SER A 111 7.25 13.01 9.40
C SER A 111 6.02 12.21 9.83
N THR A 112 5.27 12.69 10.81
CA THR A 112 3.93 12.16 11.09
C THR A 112 3.06 12.47 9.88
N TYR A 113 2.93 11.51 8.98
CA TYR A 113 1.98 11.59 7.88
C TYR A 113 0.57 11.75 8.46
N THR A 114 -0.22 12.64 7.85
CA THR A 114 -1.59 12.92 8.28
C THR A 114 -2.49 12.95 7.07
N SER A 115 -3.72 12.47 7.23
CA SER A 115 -4.77 12.58 6.23
C SER A 115 -6.06 13.01 6.90
N LYS A 116 -6.81 13.88 6.23
CA LYS A 116 -8.16 14.29 6.65
C LYS A 116 -9.24 13.41 6.01
N GLN A 117 -8.85 12.48 5.14
CA GLN A 117 -9.77 11.63 4.39
C GLN A 117 -10.21 10.42 5.22
N LEU A 118 -11.49 10.09 5.19
CA LEU A 118 -12.08 9.02 6.00
C LEU A 118 -11.61 7.62 5.60
N TRP A 119 -11.17 7.43 4.35
CA TRP A 119 -10.65 6.14 3.88
C TRP A 119 -9.40 5.69 4.64
N VAL A 120 -8.64 6.65 5.18
CA VAL A 120 -7.41 6.37 5.93
C VAL A 120 -7.70 5.64 7.24
N PRO A 121 -8.52 6.19 8.17
CA PRO A 121 -8.93 5.45 9.35
C PRO A 121 -9.86 4.28 9.03
N ASN A 122 -10.64 4.33 7.94
CA ASN A 122 -11.44 3.18 7.51
C ASN A 122 -10.50 2.00 7.23
N THR A 123 -9.56 2.10 6.31
CA THR A 123 -8.60 1.01 6.00
C THR A 123 -7.63 0.68 7.15
N GLY A 124 -7.37 1.64 8.04
CA GLY A 124 -6.42 1.56 9.15
C GLY A 124 -4.96 1.78 8.73
N ILE A 125 -4.70 2.35 7.56
CA ILE A 125 -3.35 2.54 7.01
C ILE A 125 -2.52 3.56 7.80
N ASP A 126 -3.16 4.54 8.44
CA ASP A 126 -2.53 5.53 9.34
C ASP A 126 -1.83 4.86 10.52
N LYS A 127 -2.42 3.79 11.05
CA LYS A 127 -1.85 3.00 12.14
C LYS A 127 -0.52 2.38 11.74
N LEU A 128 -0.23 2.21 10.45
CA LEU A 128 0.99 1.57 9.97
C LEU A 128 2.14 2.54 9.75
N TRP A 129 1.88 3.79 9.32
CA TRP A 129 2.93 4.70 8.84
C TRP A 129 4.12 4.87 9.79
N ASN A 130 3.89 4.82 11.11
CA ASN A 130 4.91 4.90 12.14
C ASN A 130 4.88 3.73 13.14
N ALA A 131 4.15 2.65 12.83
CA ALA A 131 4.10 1.48 13.71
C ALA A 131 5.44 0.73 13.73
N PRO A 132 5.85 0.19 14.89
CA PRO A 132 6.94 -0.77 14.98
C PRO A 132 6.71 -1.98 14.04
N VAL A 133 7.76 -2.46 13.38
CA VAL A 133 7.66 -3.60 12.45
C VAL A 133 7.53 -4.96 13.14
N ALA A 134 7.78 -5.00 14.45
CA ALA A 134 7.57 -6.13 15.34
C ALA A 134 7.44 -5.65 16.79
N PRO A 135 6.87 -6.46 17.70
CA PRO A 135 6.92 -6.17 19.13
C PRO A 135 8.35 -5.87 19.59
N ASN A 136 8.54 -4.78 20.33
CA ASN A 136 9.85 -4.29 20.80
C ASN A 136 10.86 -3.87 19.71
N SER A 137 10.44 -3.78 18.44
CA SER A 137 11.30 -3.26 17.38
C SER A 137 11.52 -1.76 17.53
N THR A 138 12.77 -1.33 17.44
CA THR A 138 13.13 0.09 17.29
C THR A 138 12.93 0.59 15.87
N LYS A 139 12.84 -0.31 14.88
CA LYS A 139 12.46 0.01 13.51
C LYS A 139 10.95 0.13 13.37
N THR A 140 10.50 1.16 12.69
CA THR A 140 9.12 1.37 12.28
C THR A 140 8.90 0.97 10.81
N GLN A 141 7.65 0.89 10.39
CA GLN A 141 7.28 0.71 8.99
C GLN A 141 7.91 1.79 8.11
N SER A 142 8.03 3.02 8.62
CA SER A 142 8.71 4.11 7.93
C SER A 142 10.22 3.92 7.79
N ASP A 143 10.86 3.06 8.58
CA ASP A 143 12.28 2.73 8.41
C ASP A 143 12.53 1.69 7.31
N LEU A 144 11.48 1.00 6.84
CA LEU A 144 11.59 0.01 5.78
C LEU A 144 11.78 0.66 4.41
N THR A 145 12.45 -0.07 3.51
CA THR A 145 12.57 0.35 2.11
C THR A 145 11.24 0.06 1.42
N ALA A 146 10.48 1.11 1.13
CA ALA A 146 9.28 1.01 0.33
C ALA A 146 9.65 0.69 -1.14
N PRO A 147 8.94 -0.23 -1.81
CA PRO A 147 9.12 -0.42 -3.24
C PRO A 147 8.62 0.79 -4.03
N THR A 148 8.98 0.85 -5.30
CA THR A 148 8.44 1.84 -6.23
C THR A 148 7.09 1.37 -6.77
N ILE A 149 6.13 2.30 -6.84
CA ILE A 149 4.82 2.10 -7.45
C ILE A 149 4.85 2.72 -8.85
N ALA A 150 4.60 1.91 -9.87
CA ALA A 150 4.35 2.39 -11.23
C ALA A 150 2.88 2.81 -11.37
N VAL A 151 2.64 4.02 -11.86
CA VAL A 151 1.31 4.55 -12.17
C VAL A 151 1.17 4.58 -13.68
N VAL A 152 0.35 3.68 -14.24
CA VAL A 152 0.06 3.59 -15.68
C VAL A 152 -1.25 4.33 -15.94
N ASP A 153 -1.14 5.59 -16.35
CA ASP A 153 -2.24 6.54 -16.37
C ASP A 153 -1.96 7.72 -17.34
N SER A 154 -2.47 8.92 -17.07
CA SER A 154 -2.29 10.18 -17.82
C SER A 154 -1.01 10.95 -17.50
N GLY A 155 -0.06 10.28 -16.85
CA GLY A 155 1.14 10.92 -16.32
C GLY A 155 0.97 11.36 -14.86
N VAL A 156 2.01 12.00 -14.32
CA VAL A 156 2.03 12.51 -12.93
C VAL A 156 2.77 13.85 -12.94
N ASP A 157 2.13 14.88 -12.40
CA ASP A 157 2.74 16.20 -12.23
C ASP A 157 3.74 16.19 -11.07
N ALA A 158 5.01 15.98 -11.41
CA ALA A 158 6.12 16.03 -10.45
C ALA A 158 6.32 17.41 -9.80
N SER A 159 5.71 18.49 -10.33
CA SER A 159 5.79 19.82 -9.72
C SER A 159 4.97 19.95 -8.43
N LYS A 160 4.11 18.96 -8.13
CA LYS A 160 3.39 18.78 -6.86
C LYS A 160 4.33 18.38 -5.72
N VAL A 161 5.30 19.23 -5.41
CA VAL A 161 6.36 18.97 -4.41
C VAL A 161 5.83 18.72 -3.00
N ALA A 162 4.65 19.26 -2.66
CA ALA A 162 3.98 18.96 -1.39
C ALA A 162 3.56 17.49 -1.30
N ASP A 163 3.03 16.94 -2.39
CA ASP A 163 2.55 15.55 -2.47
C ASP A 163 3.68 14.56 -2.73
N PHE A 164 4.63 14.88 -3.60
CA PHE A 164 5.63 13.90 -4.06
C PHE A 164 7.07 14.25 -3.69
N GLY A 165 7.40 15.51 -3.39
CA GLY A 165 8.78 15.95 -3.25
C GLY A 165 9.61 15.54 -4.48
N GLY A 166 10.73 14.86 -4.27
CA GLY A 166 11.55 14.27 -5.35
C GLY A 166 11.25 12.80 -5.67
N ARG A 167 10.10 12.26 -5.22
CA ARG A 167 9.78 10.82 -5.32
C ARG A 167 9.15 10.40 -6.64
N VAL A 168 8.78 11.33 -7.52
CA VAL A 168 8.55 10.98 -8.94
C VAL A 168 9.93 10.83 -9.59
N ILE A 169 10.46 9.61 -9.54
CA ILE A 169 11.87 9.32 -9.89
C ILE A 169 12.07 9.09 -11.39
N GLN A 170 10.98 8.84 -12.12
CA GLN A 170 10.99 8.72 -13.57
C GLN A 170 9.61 9.02 -14.14
N SER A 171 9.59 9.74 -15.26
CA SER A 171 8.39 9.98 -16.07
C SER A 171 8.66 9.52 -17.51
N VAL A 172 7.78 8.70 -18.04
CA VAL A 172 7.87 8.14 -19.38
C VAL A 172 6.61 8.51 -20.13
N ASN A 173 6.77 9.31 -21.19
CA ASN A 173 5.68 9.58 -22.12
C ASN A 173 5.66 8.49 -23.19
N LEU A 174 4.57 7.72 -23.21
CA LEU A 174 4.32 6.64 -24.16
C LEU A 174 3.17 6.99 -25.12
N THR A 175 2.47 8.11 -24.91
CA THR A 175 1.47 8.58 -25.87
C THR A 175 2.15 9.25 -27.07
N THR A 176 1.68 8.90 -28.26
CA THR A 176 2.15 9.47 -29.53
C THR A 176 1.24 10.59 -30.03
N LEU A 177 0.26 11.00 -29.21
CA LEU A 177 -0.67 12.06 -29.55
C LEU A 177 -0.06 13.45 -29.37
N PRO A 178 -0.38 14.40 -30.28
CA PRO A 178 0.21 15.74 -30.26
C PRO A 178 -0.33 16.64 -29.13
N ASN A 179 -1.45 16.28 -28.49
CA ASN A 179 -2.09 17.07 -27.43
C ASN A 179 -1.78 16.48 -26.05
N ASN A 180 -0.51 16.24 -25.77
CA ASN A 180 -0.06 15.76 -24.47
C ASN A 180 0.91 16.77 -23.83
N SER A 181 0.43 17.47 -22.81
CA SER A 181 1.20 18.43 -22.03
C SER A 181 2.19 17.69 -21.11
N PRO A 182 3.43 18.19 -20.95
CA PRO A 182 4.41 17.55 -20.06
C PRO A 182 3.89 17.39 -18.62
N GLY A 183 4.18 16.24 -18.01
CA GLY A 183 3.76 15.93 -16.65
C GLY A 183 2.44 15.18 -16.63
N ASP A 184 1.34 15.90 -16.43
CA ASP A 184 -0.02 15.35 -16.44
C ASP A 184 -1.03 16.43 -16.89
N GLY A 185 -1.30 16.49 -18.18
CA GLY A 185 -2.26 17.46 -18.71
C GLY A 185 -3.73 17.07 -18.51
N ARG A 186 -4.04 15.81 -18.20
CA ARG A 186 -5.40 15.37 -17.85
C ARG A 186 -5.71 15.64 -16.39
N GLY A 187 -4.83 15.23 -15.49
CA GLY A 187 -4.90 15.38 -14.02
C GLY A 187 -5.29 14.10 -13.27
N HIS A 188 -5.69 13.04 -13.97
CA HIS A 188 -6.18 11.81 -13.33
C HIS A 188 -5.02 11.01 -12.70
N GLY A 189 -3.89 10.89 -13.39
CA GLY A 189 -2.75 10.13 -12.89
C GLY A 189 -2.07 10.78 -11.70
N THR A 190 -2.03 12.12 -11.63
CA THR A 190 -1.59 12.87 -10.44
C THR A 190 -2.48 12.55 -9.23
N PHE A 191 -3.80 12.50 -9.42
CA PHE A 191 -4.74 12.15 -8.35
C PHE A 191 -4.51 10.73 -7.85
N VAL A 192 -4.40 9.77 -8.77
CA VAL A 192 -4.12 8.35 -8.50
C VAL A 192 -2.80 8.18 -7.74
N ALA A 193 -1.74 8.84 -8.20
CA ALA A 193 -0.43 8.83 -7.55
C ALA A 193 -0.47 9.43 -6.13
N GLY A 194 -1.30 10.47 -5.92
CA GLY A 194 -1.53 11.08 -4.61
C GLY A 194 -2.16 10.11 -3.61
N ILE A 195 -3.19 9.35 -4.02
CA ILE A 195 -3.80 8.33 -3.16
C ILE A 195 -2.82 7.19 -2.85
N ALA A 196 -2.05 6.75 -3.84
CA ALA A 196 -1.10 5.66 -3.65
C ALA A 196 0.08 6.06 -2.74
N ALA A 197 0.68 7.24 -2.97
CA ALA A 197 1.97 7.60 -2.37
C ALA A 197 2.16 9.10 -2.07
N GLY A 198 1.10 9.90 -2.01
CA GLY A 198 1.16 11.31 -1.59
C GLY A 198 1.67 11.45 -0.15
N GLN A 199 2.38 12.53 0.16
CA GLN A 199 2.87 12.85 1.51
C GLN A 199 2.39 14.19 2.06
N ALA A 200 1.58 14.93 1.29
CA ALA A 200 1.16 16.27 1.68
C ALA A 200 0.43 16.21 3.03
N PRO A 201 0.72 17.14 3.97
CA PRO A 201 0.02 17.19 5.25
C PRO A 201 -1.50 17.28 5.06
N GLY A 202 -2.24 16.35 5.66
CA GLY A 202 -3.69 16.23 5.51
C GLY A 202 -4.16 15.46 4.27
N TYR A 203 -3.26 14.99 3.41
CA TYR A 203 -3.57 14.23 2.18
C TYR A 203 -2.58 13.07 1.94
N ALA A 204 -1.97 12.54 2.99
CA ALA A 204 -1.08 11.39 2.85
C ALA A 204 -1.80 10.18 2.22
N GLY A 205 -1.15 9.57 1.23
CA GLY A 205 -1.60 8.37 0.55
C GLY A 205 -1.25 7.10 1.32
N ALA A 206 -1.55 5.93 0.76
CA ALA A 206 -1.42 4.66 1.47
C ALA A 206 0.06 4.29 1.74
N SER A 207 0.97 4.65 0.83
CA SER A 207 2.41 4.48 0.98
C SER A 207 3.21 5.76 0.72
N PRO A 208 3.20 6.73 1.66
CA PRO A 208 3.79 8.07 1.48
C PRO A 208 5.31 8.11 1.24
N ARG A 209 5.98 6.96 1.35
CA ARG A 209 7.43 6.80 1.18
C ARG A 209 7.81 6.10 -0.12
N SER A 210 6.85 5.49 -0.82
CA SER A 210 7.13 4.84 -2.09
C SER A 210 7.61 5.87 -3.10
N ASN A 211 8.59 5.48 -3.92
CA ASN A 211 8.86 6.22 -5.15
C ASN A 211 7.74 5.96 -6.16
N ILE A 212 7.59 6.87 -7.10
CA ILE A 212 6.61 6.82 -8.18
C ILE A 212 7.38 6.79 -9.51
N VAL A 213 7.02 5.85 -10.37
CA VAL A 213 7.32 5.92 -11.80
C VAL A 213 6.02 6.25 -12.51
N SER A 214 6.04 7.34 -13.27
CA SER A 214 4.92 7.79 -14.07
C SER A 214 5.03 7.24 -15.49
N LEU A 215 4.01 6.51 -15.94
CA LEU A 215 3.88 6.00 -17.30
C LEU A 215 2.64 6.67 -17.88
N ASP A 216 2.88 7.63 -18.76
CA ASP A 216 1.85 8.40 -19.41
C ASP A 216 1.43 7.74 -20.73
N VAL A 217 0.23 7.19 -20.75
CA VAL A 217 -0.33 6.37 -21.84
C VAL A 217 -1.53 7.04 -22.54
N MET A 218 -1.83 8.30 -22.22
CA MET A 218 -2.96 9.04 -22.80
C MET A 218 -2.64 10.52 -22.94
N ASP A 219 -3.37 11.23 -23.80
CA ASP A 219 -3.22 12.67 -24.00
C ASP A 219 -4.04 13.49 -22.98
N ASP A 220 -4.01 14.82 -23.11
CA ASP A 220 -4.68 15.75 -22.17
C ASP A 220 -6.20 15.59 -22.13
N THR A 221 -6.78 14.93 -23.15
CA THR A 221 -8.21 14.62 -23.24
C THR A 221 -8.54 13.20 -22.75
N GLY A 222 -7.52 12.44 -22.34
CA GLY A 222 -7.65 11.03 -21.97
C GLY A 222 -7.64 10.07 -23.17
N THR A 223 -7.22 10.53 -24.35
CA THR A 223 -7.24 9.77 -25.62
C THR A 223 -5.86 9.18 -25.95
N ALA A 224 -5.78 8.15 -26.80
CA ALA A 224 -4.56 7.57 -27.38
C ALA A 224 -4.81 7.05 -28.83
N ARG A 225 -3.75 6.85 -29.65
CA ARG A 225 -3.84 6.70 -31.13
C ARG A 225 -3.56 5.29 -31.66
N THR A 226 -4.27 4.88 -32.73
CA THR A 226 -4.25 3.51 -33.32
C THR A 226 -2.93 3.07 -33.92
N SER A 227 -2.09 4.02 -34.28
CA SER A 227 -1.18 3.86 -35.40
C SER A 227 0.26 3.51 -35.04
N ASP A 228 0.57 3.18 -33.78
CA ASP A 228 1.97 2.90 -33.37
C ASP A 228 2.25 1.43 -33.00
N VAL A 229 1.31 0.54 -33.29
CA VAL A 229 1.40 -0.92 -33.05
C VAL A 229 2.60 -1.57 -33.76
N ILE A 230 3.13 -0.97 -34.84
CA ILE A 230 4.18 -1.60 -35.67
C ILE A 230 5.59 -1.38 -35.10
N ALA A 231 5.84 -0.36 -34.28
CA ALA A 231 7.16 -0.13 -33.69
C ALA A 231 7.41 -0.99 -32.43
N ALA A 232 6.39 -1.22 -31.60
CA ALA A 232 6.49 -2.06 -30.41
C ALA A 232 6.37 -3.57 -30.70
N ALA A 233 5.61 -3.95 -31.74
CA ALA A 233 5.46 -5.36 -32.15
C ALA A 233 6.63 -5.90 -33.00
N GLN A 234 7.62 -5.07 -33.35
CA GLN A 234 8.83 -5.49 -34.07
C GLN A 234 10.07 -5.70 -33.18
N ALA A 235 9.91 -5.74 -31.85
CA ALA A 235 10.90 -6.38 -31.00
C ALA A 235 10.94 -7.89 -31.37
N PRO A 236 12.07 -8.44 -31.85
CA PRO A 236 12.13 -9.84 -32.29
C PRO A 236 11.71 -10.77 -31.14
N GLY A 237 10.63 -11.55 -31.32
CA GLY A 237 10.22 -12.59 -30.38
C GLY A 237 8.76 -12.61 -29.93
N TYR A 238 7.93 -11.61 -30.27
CA TYR A 238 6.54 -11.55 -29.79
C TYR A 238 5.54 -11.59 -30.96
N ALA A 239 4.90 -12.75 -31.18
CA ALA A 239 3.81 -12.89 -32.14
C ALA A 239 2.58 -12.12 -31.62
N GLY A 240 2.11 -11.13 -32.39
CA GLY A 240 1.05 -10.20 -31.99
C GLY A 240 -0.35 -10.83 -31.93
N ALA A 241 -1.13 -10.41 -30.93
CA ALA A 241 -2.54 -10.72 -30.80
C ALA A 241 -3.38 -9.43 -30.96
N SER A 242 -4.04 -9.32 -32.13
CA SER A 242 -5.15 -8.42 -32.48
C SER A 242 -4.92 -6.88 -32.53
N PRO A 243 -4.78 -6.28 -33.73
CA PRO A 243 -4.60 -4.83 -33.94
C PRO A 243 -5.84 -3.93 -33.74
N ARG A 244 -6.94 -4.40 -33.12
CA ARG A 244 -8.25 -3.68 -33.14
C ARG A 244 -8.99 -3.52 -31.80
N SER A 245 -8.39 -3.82 -30.65
CA SER A 245 -8.99 -3.51 -29.35
C SER A 245 -8.73 -2.05 -28.94
N ASN A 246 -9.79 -1.33 -28.56
CA ASN A 246 -9.65 -0.01 -27.94
C ASN A 246 -9.61 -0.20 -26.41
N ILE A 247 -8.91 0.67 -25.68
CA ILE A 247 -9.08 0.80 -24.23
C ILE A 247 -10.03 1.97 -24.01
N VAL A 248 -11.00 1.82 -23.11
CA VAL A 248 -11.80 2.96 -22.65
C VAL A 248 -11.38 3.14 -21.22
N SER A 249 -10.65 4.21 -20.93
CA SER A 249 -10.58 4.65 -19.54
C SER A 249 -12.00 5.05 -19.19
N LEU A 250 -12.78 4.26 -18.43
CA LEU A 250 -14.07 4.73 -17.91
C LEU A 250 -13.80 5.80 -16.88
N ASP A 251 -13.61 6.99 -17.43
CA ASP A 251 -13.86 8.28 -16.87
C ASP A 251 -15.17 8.22 -16.07
N VAL A 252 -15.13 8.83 -14.89
CA VAL A 252 -16.32 8.93 -14.06
C VAL A 252 -17.19 10.09 -14.53
N MET A 253 -16.72 10.98 -15.42
CA MET A 253 -17.56 12.00 -16.02
C MET A 253 -17.04 12.58 -17.37
N ASP A 254 -17.71 12.19 -18.45
CA ASP A 254 -17.79 12.71 -19.83
C ASP A 254 -16.92 12.09 -20.96
N ASP A 255 -17.55 12.03 -22.14
CA ASP A 255 -17.39 10.98 -23.14
C ASP A 255 -16.26 11.28 -24.13
N THR A 256 -15.16 10.54 -24.04
CA THR A 256 -14.40 9.89 -25.16
C THR A 256 -12.95 9.49 -24.79
N GLY A 257 -12.54 9.63 -23.52
CA GLY A 257 -11.21 9.23 -23.03
C GLY A 257 -10.86 7.77 -23.35
N THR A 258 -10.16 7.58 -24.47
CA THR A 258 -9.83 6.27 -25.05
C THR A 258 -8.33 6.09 -25.11
N ALA A 259 -7.70 5.46 -24.12
CA ALA A 259 -6.35 4.93 -24.29
C ALA A 259 -6.36 3.73 -25.26
N ARG A 260 -5.21 3.22 -25.71
CA ARG A 260 -5.17 1.98 -26.52
C ARG A 260 -4.42 0.89 -25.84
N THR A 261 -4.84 -0.35 -26.13
CA THR A 261 -4.22 -1.54 -25.58
C THR A 261 -2.72 -1.59 -25.87
N SER A 262 -2.27 -1.12 -27.03
CA SER A 262 -0.86 -1.04 -27.38
C SER A 262 -0.02 -0.15 -26.46
N ASP A 263 -0.54 1.01 -26.03
CA ASP A 263 0.23 1.98 -25.25
C ASP A 263 0.35 1.51 -23.80
N VAL A 264 -0.73 0.92 -23.27
CA VAL A 264 -0.72 0.26 -21.96
C VAL A 264 0.17 -0.98 -21.96
N ILE A 265 0.19 -1.76 -23.04
CA ILE A 265 1.15 -2.87 -23.21
C ILE A 265 2.59 -2.34 -23.31
N ALA A 266 2.84 -1.23 -24.00
CA ALA A 266 4.17 -0.60 -24.05
C ALA A 266 4.62 -0.13 -22.67
N ALA A 267 3.69 0.38 -21.83
CA ALA A 267 3.96 0.69 -20.43
C ALA A 267 4.33 -0.57 -19.65
N ALA A 268 3.58 -1.67 -19.83
CA ALA A 268 3.92 -2.94 -19.20
C ALA A 268 5.29 -3.48 -19.65
N GLN A 269 5.63 -3.38 -20.93
CA GLN A 269 6.95 -3.74 -21.46
C GLN A 269 8.05 -2.86 -20.85
N TRP A 270 7.83 -1.55 -20.76
CA TRP A 270 8.78 -0.63 -20.15
C TRP A 270 9.01 -0.99 -18.68
N ILE A 271 7.94 -1.27 -17.93
CA ILE A 271 8.02 -1.70 -16.53
C ILE A 271 8.85 -2.99 -16.46
N LEU A 272 8.54 -4.02 -17.26
CA LEU A 272 9.27 -5.29 -17.24
C LEU A 272 10.78 -5.10 -17.47
N ALA A 273 11.15 -4.22 -18.40
CA ALA A 273 12.54 -3.93 -18.75
C ALA A 273 13.26 -3.08 -17.69
N ASN A 274 12.54 -2.29 -16.89
CA ASN A 274 13.12 -1.31 -15.97
C ASN A 274 12.81 -1.56 -14.49
N LYS A 275 12.01 -2.57 -14.15
CA LYS A 275 11.54 -2.83 -12.79
C LYS A 275 12.68 -3.00 -11.79
N ASP A 276 13.76 -3.66 -12.19
CA ASP A 276 14.91 -3.89 -11.31
C ASP A 276 15.74 -2.62 -11.12
N LYS A 277 15.85 -1.80 -12.17
CA LYS A 277 16.54 -0.50 -12.13
C LYS A 277 15.87 0.49 -11.19
N TYR A 278 14.54 0.55 -11.21
CA TYR A 278 13.77 1.50 -10.41
C TYR A 278 13.09 0.86 -9.19
N ASN A 279 13.37 -0.41 -8.87
CA ASN A 279 12.72 -1.18 -7.82
C ASN A 279 11.17 -1.15 -7.91
N VAL A 280 10.61 -1.24 -9.12
CA VAL A 280 9.16 -1.32 -9.32
C VAL A 280 8.69 -2.71 -8.90
N LYS A 281 7.83 -2.76 -7.88
CA LYS A 281 7.21 -4.00 -7.39
C LYS A 281 5.69 -3.96 -7.39
N VAL A 282 5.10 -2.78 -7.58
CA VAL A 282 3.65 -2.62 -7.72
C VAL A 282 3.38 -1.77 -8.96
N ALA A 283 2.39 -2.15 -9.76
CA ALA A 283 1.87 -1.32 -10.85
C ALA A 283 0.35 -1.17 -10.72
N ASN A 284 -0.11 0.08 -10.73
CA ASN A 284 -1.52 0.44 -10.63
C ASN A 284 -2.08 0.80 -12.00
N PHE A 285 -3.14 0.10 -12.40
CA PHE A 285 -3.89 0.30 -13.64
C PHE A 285 -5.30 0.80 -13.28
N SER A 286 -5.43 2.11 -13.16
CA SER A 286 -6.71 2.78 -12.91
C SER A 286 -7.49 3.03 -14.21
N LEU A 287 -7.54 2.00 -15.07
CA LEU A 287 -8.12 1.98 -16.41
C LEU A 287 -8.61 0.57 -16.75
N HIS A 288 -9.39 0.42 -17.81
CA HIS A 288 -9.76 -0.89 -18.35
C HIS A 288 -9.99 -0.84 -19.87
N ALA A 289 -10.05 -2.00 -20.52
CA ALA A 289 -10.29 -2.11 -21.94
C ALA A 289 -11.74 -1.77 -22.30
N SER A 290 -11.98 -1.40 -23.57
CA SER A 290 -13.34 -1.10 -24.05
C SER A 290 -14.11 -2.33 -24.50
N ASN A 291 -13.38 -3.42 -24.78
CA ASN A 291 -13.93 -4.60 -25.41
C ASN A 291 -13.89 -5.75 -24.42
N SER A 292 -15.06 -6.36 -24.24
CA SER A 292 -15.20 -7.58 -23.46
C SER A 292 -14.33 -8.67 -24.10
N SER A 293 -13.48 -9.32 -23.31
CA SER A 293 -12.58 -10.37 -23.78
C SER A 293 -12.32 -11.41 -22.68
N SER A 294 -11.87 -12.59 -23.11
CA SER A 294 -11.35 -13.60 -22.19
C SER A 294 -9.90 -13.28 -21.86
N PHE A 295 -9.50 -13.48 -20.59
CA PHE A 295 -8.09 -13.29 -20.17
C PHE A 295 -7.12 -14.21 -20.92
N THR A 296 -7.63 -15.31 -21.47
CA THR A 296 -6.85 -16.25 -22.27
C THR A 296 -6.42 -15.69 -23.63
N HIS A 297 -7.11 -14.64 -24.12
CA HIS A 297 -6.92 -14.09 -25.46
C HIS A 297 -6.57 -12.60 -25.46
N ASP A 298 -6.93 -11.86 -24.40
CA ASP A 298 -6.70 -10.43 -24.36
C ASP A 298 -5.20 -10.10 -24.27
N PRO A 299 -4.68 -9.26 -25.17
CA PRO A 299 -3.26 -8.93 -25.18
C PRO A 299 -2.83 -8.06 -23.98
N LEU A 300 -3.73 -7.28 -23.37
CA LEU A 300 -3.41 -6.56 -22.14
C LEU A 300 -3.32 -7.53 -20.96
N ASP A 301 -4.25 -8.48 -20.84
CA ASP A 301 -4.21 -9.52 -19.80
C ASP A 301 -2.88 -10.29 -19.88
N LYS A 302 -2.50 -10.72 -21.08
CA LYS A 302 -1.20 -11.37 -21.34
C LYS A 302 0.01 -10.52 -20.95
N ALA A 303 -0.06 -9.19 -21.11
CA ALA A 303 1.01 -8.29 -20.72
C ALA A 303 1.10 -8.11 -19.20
N VAL A 304 -0.04 -7.99 -18.50
CA VAL A 304 -0.06 -7.87 -17.03
C VAL A 304 0.25 -9.20 -16.34
N GLU A 305 -0.12 -10.34 -16.92
CA GLU A 305 0.35 -11.68 -16.51
C GLU A 305 1.88 -11.76 -16.54
N LYS A 306 2.51 -11.27 -17.62
CA LYS A 306 3.97 -11.26 -17.73
C LYS A 306 4.63 -10.42 -16.62
N LEU A 307 4.02 -9.29 -16.27
CA LEU A 307 4.48 -8.49 -15.13
C LEU A 307 4.28 -9.24 -13.80
N TRP A 308 3.11 -9.84 -13.61
CA TRP A 308 2.76 -10.65 -12.45
C TRP A 308 3.80 -11.76 -12.21
N PHE A 309 4.04 -12.59 -13.22
CA PHE A 309 5.02 -13.69 -13.14
C PHE A 309 6.46 -13.22 -13.05
N SER A 310 6.75 -11.95 -13.37
CA SER A 310 8.07 -11.34 -13.16
C SER A 310 8.26 -10.76 -11.74
N GLY A 311 7.26 -10.88 -10.87
CA GLY A 311 7.28 -10.41 -9.50
C GLY A 311 6.79 -8.97 -9.29
N VAL A 312 6.03 -8.41 -10.24
CA VAL A 312 5.36 -7.10 -10.08
C VAL A 312 3.90 -7.33 -9.75
N THR A 313 3.45 -6.87 -8.59
CA THR A 313 2.04 -6.93 -8.18
C THR A 313 1.20 -5.97 -9.01
N ILE A 314 0.19 -6.49 -9.69
CA ILE A 314 -0.73 -5.70 -10.51
C ILE A 314 -2.02 -5.44 -9.75
N VAL A 315 -2.40 -4.16 -9.65
CA VAL A 315 -3.66 -3.71 -9.06
C VAL A 315 -4.45 -2.97 -10.12
N ALA A 316 -5.67 -3.44 -10.38
CA ALA A 316 -6.55 -2.93 -11.43
C ALA A 316 -7.88 -2.46 -10.85
N ALA A 317 -8.43 -1.39 -11.41
CA ALA A 317 -9.80 -0.96 -11.12
C ALA A 317 -10.82 -1.95 -11.72
N ALA A 318 -11.90 -2.26 -10.99
CA ALA A 318 -12.99 -3.09 -11.53
C ALA A 318 -13.75 -2.40 -12.68
N GLY A 319 -13.84 -1.06 -12.59
CA GLY A 319 -14.48 -0.18 -13.56
C GLY A 319 -15.81 0.40 -13.08
N ASN A 320 -16.27 1.43 -13.80
CA ASN A 320 -17.37 2.32 -13.36
C ASN A 320 -18.68 2.13 -14.17
N TYR A 321 -18.94 0.89 -14.59
CA TYR A 321 -20.07 0.48 -15.43
C TYR A 321 -21.04 -0.49 -14.71
N GLY A 322 -21.07 -0.43 -13.38
CA GLY A 322 -21.99 -1.18 -12.55
C GLY A 322 -23.45 -0.92 -12.90
N LEU A 323 -24.31 -1.89 -12.59
CA LEU A 323 -25.75 -1.80 -12.80
C LEU A 323 -26.46 -1.52 -11.47
N PRO A 324 -27.51 -0.68 -11.44
CA PRO A 324 -28.26 -0.39 -10.21
C PRO A 324 -28.85 -1.60 -9.49
N ASN A 325 -29.20 -2.67 -10.22
CA ASN A 325 -29.99 -3.78 -9.71
C ASN A 325 -29.36 -5.17 -10.00
N GLY A 326 -28.04 -5.27 -10.09
CA GLY A 326 -27.40 -6.57 -10.29
C GLY A 326 -25.94 -6.51 -10.75
N PRO A 327 -25.30 -7.68 -10.91
CA PRO A 327 -23.91 -7.74 -11.38
C PRO A 327 -23.82 -7.26 -12.82
N SER A 328 -22.92 -6.30 -13.07
CA SER A 328 -22.51 -5.88 -14.41
C SER A 328 -21.59 -6.89 -15.11
N GLY A 329 -21.02 -7.81 -14.32
CA GLY A 329 -19.82 -8.55 -14.70
C GLY A 329 -18.57 -7.67 -14.65
N VAL A 330 -17.42 -8.31 -14.84
CA VAL A 330 -16.12 -7.63 -15.00
C VAL A 330 -15.43 -8.21 -16.24
N PRO A 331 -15.88 -7.84 -17.45
CA PRO A 331 -15.45 -8.51 -18.68
C PRO A 331 -14.21 -7.88 -19.35
N TYR A 332 -13.67 -6.79 -18.79
CA TYR A 332 -12.64 -5.97 -19.43
C TYR A 332 -11.27 -6.11 -18.75
N ALA A 333 -10.23 -6.24 -19.57
CA ALA A 333 -8.82 -6.18 -19.16
C ALA A 333 -8.45 -4.85 -18.51
N PRO A 334 -7.50 -4.79 -17.55
CA PRO A 334 -6.88 -5.92 -16.89
C PRO A 334 -7.74 -6.49 -15.73
N GLY A 335 -8.88 -5.87 -15.40
CA GLY A 335 -9.69 -6.24 -14.22
C GLY A 335 -10.37 -7.60 -14.30
N ASN A 336 -10.53 -8.17 -15.49
CA ASN A 336 -11.04 -9.53 -15.73
C ASN A 336 -9.96 -10.62 -15.55
N ASP A 337 -8.66 -10.28 -15.50
CA ASP A 337 -7.59 -11.27 -15.40
C ASP A 337 -7.59 -11.92 -14.00
N PRO A 338 -7.62 -13.26 -13.89
CA PRO A 338 -7.73 -13.93 -12.60
C PRO A 338 -6.47 -13.85 -11.75
N PHE A 339 -5.29 -13.58 -12.32
CA PHE A 339 -4.06 -13.42 -11.54
C PHE A 339 -4.05 -12.09 -10.80
N VAL A 340 -4.39 -10.99 -11.47
CA VAL A 340 -4.27 -9.63 -10.91
C VAL A 340 -5.23 -9.37 -9.75
N ILE A 341 -4.96 -8.31 -8.97
CA ILE A 341 -5.86 -7.84 -7.91
C ILE A 341 -6.84 -6.84 -8.53
N THR A 342 -8.12 -7.18 -8.58
CA THR A 342 -9.18 -6.28 -9.06
C THR A 342 -9.89 -5.64 -7.89
N VAL A 343 -10.04 -4.32 -7.94
CA VAL A 343 -10.53 -3.50 -6.83
C VAL A 343 -11.85 -2.83 -7.16
N GLY A 344 -12.89 -3.15 -6.38
CA GLY A 344 -14.17 -2.43 -6.38
C GLY A 344 -14.11 -1.15 -5.55
N ALA A 345 -15.07 -0.26 -5.76
CA ALA A 345 -15.23 0.94 -4.96
C ALA A 345 -16.25 0.69 -3.84
N ALA A 346 -15.93 1.14 -2.65
CA ALA A 346 -16.87 1.26 -1.54
C ALA A 346 -17.27 2.73 -1.31
N ASP A 347 -18.44 2.89 -0.71
CA ASP A 347 -18.95 4.14 -0.18
C ASP A 347 -19.15 4.03 1.32
N MET A 348 -18.38 4.85 2.04
CA MET A 348 -18.36 4.97 3.50
C MET A 348 -19.59 5.65 4.11
N ASP A 349 -20.47 6.21 3.27
CA ASP A 349 -21.61 7.06 3.70
C ASP A 349 -21.20 8.14 4.74
N GLY A 350 -20.00 8.70 4.56
CA GLY A 350 -19.46 9.76 5.41
C GLY A 350 -18.95 9.30 6.78
N ASN A 351 -18.76 8.00 7.03
CA ASN A 351 -18.25 7.51 8.31
C ASN A 351 -17.27 6.32 8.13
N PRO A 352 -16.24 6.16 8.99
CA PRO A 352 -15.20 5.14 8.79
C PRO A 352 -15.58 3.76 9.38
N ASN A 353 -16.84 3.32 9.25
CA ASN A 353 -17.30 2.02 9.74
C ASN A 353 -17.59 1.07 8.58
N PRO A 354 -16.75 0.05 8.34
CA PRO A 354 -16.89 -0.87 7.20
C PRO A 354 -18.18 -1.73 7.23
N LYS A 355 -18.97 -1.68 8.31
CA LYS A 355 -20.17 -2.52 8.47
C LYS A 355 -21.39 -1.98 7.73
N ASP A 356 -21.51 -0.67 7.60
CA ASP A 356 -22.56 0.02 6.84
C ASP A 356 -22.12 0.43 5.42
N ASP A 357 -20.84 0.21 5.08
CA ASP A 357 -20.32 0.50 3.75
C ASP A 357 -21.01 -0.33 2.67
N THR A 358 -21.30 0.32 1.54
CA THR A 358 -21.97 -0.27 0.39
C THR A 358 -21.18 -0.06 -0.89
N ALA A 359 -21.41 -0.89 -1.90
CA ALA A 359 -20.90 -0.59 -3.24
C ALA A 359 -21.78 0.51 -3.88
N PRO A 360 -21.19 1.61 -4.38
CA PRO A 360 -21.95 2.54 -5.20
C PRO A 360 -22.36 1.83 -6.49
N PHE A 361 -23.56 2.16 -7.00
CA PHE A 361 -24.18 1.43 -8.12
C PHE A 361 -23.34 1.33 -9.40
N TRP A 362 -22.41 2.27 -9.60
CA TRP A 362 -21.52 2.31 -10.75
C TRP A 362 -20.28 1.42 -10.58
N SER A 363 -19.97 0.89 -9.39
CA SER A 363 -18.85 -0.02 -9.20
C SER A 363 -19.16 -1.37 -9.85
N ALA A 364 -18.35 -1.77 -10.83
CA ALA A 364 -18.54 -3.04 -11.52
C ALA A 364 -18.25 -4.23 -10.60
N TYR A 365 -19.08 -5.27 -10.69
CA TYR A 365 -18.92 -6.53 -9.96
C TYR A 365 -19.66 -7.68 -10.65
N GLY A 366 -19.30 -8.91 -10.28
CA GLY A 366 -19.94 -10.12 -10.77
C GLY A 366 -18.90 -11.14 -11.24
N TYR A 367 -19.11 -11.66 -12.44
CA TYR A 367 -18.22 -12.65 -13.04
C TYR A 367 -17.55 -12.10 -14.31
N THR A 368 -16.36 -12.60 -14.60
CA THR A 368 -15.68 -12.42 -15.89
C THR A 368 -16.32 -13.34 -16.92
N ASN A 369 -15.96 -13.16 -18.21
CA ASN A 369 -16.39 -14.07 -19.28
C ASN A 369 -15.96 -15.53 -19.05
N ASP A 370 -14.91 -15.72 -18.24
CA ASP A 370 -14.28 -17.00 -17.94
C ASP A 370 -14.77 -17.60 -16.61
N GLY A 371 -15.76 -16.97 -15.96
CA GLY A 371 -16.39 -17.48 -14.74
C GLY A 371 -15.64 -17.16 -13.44
N PHE A 372 -14.63 -16.30 -13.46
CA PHE A 372 -13.98 -15.83 -12.23
C PHE A 372 -14.82 -14.74 -11.57
N ARG A 373 -14.95 -14.79 -10.25
CA ARG A 373 -15.65 -13.75 -9.49
C ARG A 373 -14.74 -12.54 -9.29
N LYS A 374 -15.26 -11.34 -9.55
CA LYS A 374 -14.57 -10.06 -9.43
C LYS A 374 -15.52 -8.97 -8.90
N PRO A 375 -15.00 -7.93 -8.22
CA PRO A 375 -13.62 -7.76 -7.76
C PRO A 375 -13.26 -8.77 -6.65
N GLU A 376 -11.97 -8.96 -6.36
CA GLU A 376 -11.57 -9.76 -5.19
C GLU A 376 -11.78 -9.01 -3.88
N VAL A 377 -11.45 -7.72 -3.87
CA VAL A 377 -11.52 -6.85 -2.68
C VAL A 377 -12.05 -5.48 -3.09
N ALA A 378 -12.51 -4.71 -2.12
CA ALA A 378 -12.87 -3.31 -2.32
C ALA A 378 -12.01 -2.38 -1.47
N ALA A 379 -11.98 -1.12 -1.88
CA ALA A 379 -11.48 -0.01 -1.09
C ALA A 379 -12.35 1.23 -1.34
N ASP A 380 -12.22 2.22 -0.49
CA ASP A 380 -12.98 3.47 -0.60
C ASP A 380 -12.75 4.14 -1.95
N GLY A 381 -13.85 4.43 -2.65
CA GLY A 381 -13.80 4.99 -4.00
C GLY A 381 -14.78 6.12 -4.25
N ARG A 382 -15.63 6.48 -3.27
CA ARG A 382 -16.59 7.59 -3.40
C ARG A 382 -16.12 8.83 -2.63
N TYR A 383 -16.24 10.00 -3.26
CA TYR A 383 -15.92 11.31 -2.68
C TYR A 383 -14.47 11.46 -2.19
N MET A 384 -13.55 10.82 -2.90
CA MET A 384 -12.12 10.84 -2.65
C MET A 384 -11.53 12.20 -2.99
N VAL A 385 -10.52 12.65 -2.24
CA VAL A 385 -9.82 13.91 -2.49
C VAL A 385 -8.37 13.64 -2.85
N GLY A 386 -7.90 14.19 -3.97
CA GLY A 386 -6.55 13.96 -4.48
C GLY A 386 -5.97 15.20 -5.16
N PRO A 387 -4.63 15.27 -5.27
CA PRO A 387 -3.96 16.39 -5.91
C PRO A 387 -4.26 16.40 -7.41
N ILE A 388 -4.42 17.59 -7.97
CA ILE A 388 -4.68 17.79 -9.39
C ILE A 388 -3.91 19.02 -9.92
N PRO A 389 -3.25 18.96 -11.09
CA PRO A 389 -2.68 20.15 -11.71
C PRO A 389 -3.81 21.11 -12.07
N MET A 390 -3.77 22.36 -11.59
CA MET A 390 -4.89 23.30 -11.83
C MET A 390 -5.04 23.71 -13.30
N THR A 391 -4.02 23.44 -14.11
CA THR A 391 -4.04 23.63 -15.57
C THR A 391 -4.61 22.42 -16.32
N SER A 392 -4.94 21.33 -15.62
CA SER A 392 -5.36 20.10 -16.27
C SER A 392 -6.79 20.18 -16.82
N THR A 393 -7.08 19.36 -17.83
CA THR A 393 -8.42 19.27 -18.42
C THR A 393 -9.46 18.87 -17.38
N LEU A 394 -9.14 17.93 -16.47
CA LEU A 394 -10.06 17.47 -15.44
C LEU A 394 -10.39 18.55 -14.40
N ALA A 395 -9.41 19.39 -14.03
CA ALA A 395 -9.64 20.54 -13.16
C ALA A 395 -10.58 21.56 -13.81
N SER A 396 -10.47 21.73 -15.14
CA SER A 396 -11.32 22.64 -15.92
C SER A 396 -12.74 22.10 -16.08
N GLN A 397 -12.89 20.81 -16.43
CA GLN A 397 -14.19 20.17 -16.65
C GLN A 397 -15.01 20.03 -15.36
N LYS A 398 -14.34 19.80 -14.22
CA LYS A 398 -14.98 19.55 -12.92
C LYS A 398 -14.63 20.63 -11.91
N ALA A 399 -14.61 21.89 -12.36
CA ALA A 399 -14.27 23.04 -11.53
C ALA A 399 -15.11 23.15 -10.23
N SER A 400 -16.38 22.71 -10.26
CA SER A 400 -17.27 22.66 -9.09
C SER A 400 -16.79 21.69 -7.99
N ASN A 401 -15.96 20.72 -8.36
CA ASN A 401 -15.46 19.69 -7.45
C ASN A 401 -14.10 20.05 -6.83
N ILE A 402 -13.53 21.20 -7.18
CA ILE A 402 -12.30 21.70 -6.57
C ILE A 402 -12.60 22.07 -5.11
N VAL A 403 -11.99 21.35 -4.17
CA VAL A 403 -12.22 21.53 -2.73
C VAL A 403 -11.21 22.49 -2.10
N SER A 404 -10.05 22.64 -2.71
CA SER A 404 -9.02 23.62 -2.35
C SER A 404 -8.05 23.80 -3.54
N PRO A 405 -7.23 24.87 -3.57
CA PRO A 405 -6.27 25.05 -4.64
C PRO A 405 -5.36 23.82 -4.80
N GLY A 406 -5.43 23.20 -5.98
CA GLY A 406 -4.63 22.02 -6.32
C GLY A 406 -5.17 20.68 -5.84
N TYR A 407 -6.39 20.62 -5.28
CA TYR A 407 -7.08 19.38 -4.89
C TYR A 407 -8.53 19.37 -5.39
N ILE A 408 -8.97 18.19 -5.84
CA ILE A 408 -10.33 17.96 -6.36
C ILE A 408 -10.97 16.78 -5.63
N GLN A 409 -12.30 16.75 -5.59
CA GLN A 409 -13.06 15.61 -5.10
C GLN A 409 -13.71 14.83 -6.25
N LEU A 410 -13.41 13.54 -6.36
CA LEU A 410 -13.95 12.67 -7.40
C LEU A 410 -14.32 11.30 -6.82
N SER A 411 -15.06 10.51 -7.59
CA SER A 411 -15.43 9.14 -7.24
C SER A 411 -15.02 8.21 -8.37
N GLY A 412 -14.72 6.95 -8.09
CA GLY A 412 -14.35 5.95 -9.09
C GLY A 412 -13.56 4.78 -8.52
N THR A 413 -13.68 3.61 -9.14
CA THR A 413 -12.82 2.44 -8.88
C THR A 413 -11.35 2.74 -9.16
N SER A 414 -11.09 3.67 -10.07
CA SER A 414 -9.78 4.28 -10.34
C SER A 414 -9.12 4.96 -9.13
N PHE A 415 -9.89 5.33 -8.11
CA PHE A 415 -9.40 5.92 -6.86
C PHE A 415 -9.37 4.93 -5.70
N ALA A 416 -10.13 3.83 -5.79
CA ALA A 416 -10.04 2.70 -4.87
C ALA A 416 -8.78 1.84 -5.13
N ALA A 417 -8.47 1.55 -6.41
CA ALA A 417 -7.29 0.78 -6.81
C ALA A 417 -5.96 1.30 -6.21
N PRO A 418 -5.63 2.62 -6.26
CA PRO A 418 -4.37 3.13 -5.70
C PRO A 418 -4.26 2.99 -4.17
N ILE A 419 -5.38 2.90 -3.43
CA ILE A 419 -5.34 2.56 -1.99
C ILE A 419 -4.72 1.17 -1.83
N VAL A 420 -5.24 0.19 -2.57
CA VAL A 420 -4.77 -1.20 -2.53
C VAL A 420 -3.33 -1.32 -3.06
N ALA A 421 -2.96 -0.55 -4.09
CA ALA A 421 -1.58 -0.49 -4.58
C ALA A 421 -0.61 0.02 -3.50
N GLY A 422 -0.99 1.05 -2.74
CA GLY A 422 -0.18 1.53 -1.62
C GLY A 422 -0.11 0.54 -0.47
N ILE A 423 -1.21 -0.15 -0.14
CA ILE A 423 -1.21 -1.24 0.86
C ILE A 423 -0.29 -2.38 0.40
N ALA A 424 -0.35 -2.80 -0.86
CA ALA A 424 0.54 -3.80 -1.44
C ALA A 424 2.02 -3.40 -1.29
N ALA A 425 2.35 -2.13 -1.51
CA ALA A 425 3.71 -1.61 -1.29
C ALA A 425 4.14 -1.72 0.19
N GLN A 426 3.22 -1.50 1.15
CA GLN A 426 3.49 -1.70 2.58
C GLN A 426 3.69 -3.18 2.93
N ILE A 427 2.91 -4.08 2.32
CA ILE A 427 3.08 -5.54 2.48
C ILE A 427 4.46 -5.94 1.99
N ILE A 428 4.88 -5.50 0.80
CA ILE A 428 6.20 -5.79 0.21
C ILE A 428 7.33 -5.22 1.08
N ALA A 429 7.18 -3.99 1.59
CA ALA A 429 8.19 -3.38 2.45
C ALA A 429 8.49 -4.25 3.69
N ARG A 430 7.44 -4.87 4.25
CA ARG A 430 7.53 -5.75 5.42
C ARG A 430 7.89 -7.19 5.07
N ASN A 431 7.48 -7.66 3.90
CA ASN A 431 7.68 -9.01 3.41
C ASN A 431 8.37 -8.97 2.02
N PRO A 432 9.64 -8.58 1.93
CA PRO A 432 10.32 -8.33 0.64
C PRO A 432 10.54 -9.57 -0.22
N THR A 433 10.35 -10.77 0.35
CA THR A 433 10.42 -12.05 -0.36
C THR A 433 9.08 -12.52 -0.91
N TRP A 434 7.97 -11.84 -0.57
CA TRP A 434 6.65 -12.24 -1.04
C TRP A 434 6.45 -11.90 -2.51
N GLY A 435 5.92 -12.86 -3.25
CA GLY A 435 5.48 -12.68 -4.63
C GLY A 435 4.05 -12.14 -4.72
N PRO A 436 3.62 -11.74 -5.92
CA PRO A 436 2.28 -11.19 -6.15
C PRO A 436 1.13 -12.06 -5.63
N ASP A 437 1.23 -13.38 -5.73
CA ASP A 437 0.18 -14.29 -5.25
C ASP A 437 -0.01 -14.25 -3.73
N GLN A 438 1.09 -14.15 -2.98
CA GLN A 438 1.05 -14.01 -1.51
C GLN A 438 0.50 -12.65 -1.11
N ILE A 439 0.84 -11.59 -1.86
CA ILE A 439 0.31 -10.25 -1.60
C ILE A 439 -1.19 -10.21 -1.85
N LYS A 440 -1.67 -10.79 -2.96
CA LYS A 440 -3.10 -10.97 -3.25
C LYS A 440 -3.78 -11.80 -2.18
N GLY A 441 -3.18 -12.92 -1.78
CA GLY A 441 -3.68 -13.79 -0.72
C GLY A 441 -3.81 -13.09 0.63
N ALA A 442 -2.83 -12.26 1.00
CA ALA A 442 -2.88 -11.48 2.24
C ALA A 442 -4.03 -10.47 2.23
N LEU A 443 -4.22 -9.75 1.12
CA LEU A 443 -5.33 -8.81 0.96
C LEU A 443 -6.69 -9.53 1.03
N MET A 444 -6.85 -10.64 0.31
CA MET A 444 -8.09 -11.42 0.27
C MET A 444 -8.43 -12.06 1.61
N ALA A 445 -7.46 -12.72 2.26
CA ALA A 445 -7.69 -13.44 3.51
C ALA A 445 -7.95 -12.51 4.71
N THR A 446 -7.59 -11.24 4.61
CA THR A 446 -7.71 -10.26 5.70
C THR A 446 -8.76 -9.19 5.45
N ALA A 447 -9.43 -9.22 4.29
CA ALA A 447 -10.54 -8.34 3.96
C ALA A 447 -11.61 -8.37 5.07
N ARG A 448 -12.25 -7.21 5.30
CA ARG A 448 -13.31 -7.05 6.29
C ARG A 448 -14.66 -7.29 5.64
N PRO A 449 -15.51 -8.14 6.21
CA PRO A 449 -16.86 -8.32 5.73
C PRO A 449 -17.66 -7.01 5.74
N THR A 450 -18.44 -6.80 4.69
CA THR A 450 -19.33 -5.65 4.49
C THR A 450 -20.78 -6.13 4.42
N PRO A 451 -21.44 -6.42 5.57
CA PRO A 451 -22.75 -7.08 5.60
C PRO A 451 -23.88 -6.24 4.99
N SER A 452 -23.72 -4.92 4.89
CA SER A 452 -24.72 -4.03 4.30
C SER A 452 -24.61 -3.94 2.77
N ALA A 453 -23.51 -4.40 2.19
CA ALA A 453 -23.31 -4.42 0.75
C ALA A 453 -24.10 -5.57 0.09
N ILE A 454 -24.56 -5.35 -1.14
CA ILE A 454 -25.11 -6.43 -1.98
C ILE A 454 -24.08 -7.58 -2.04
N PRO A 455 -24.48 -8.85 -1.82
CA PRO A 455 -23.54 -9.96 -1.79
C PRO A 455 -22.61 -9.97 -3.01
N GLY A 456 -21.31 -9.80 -2.75
CA GLY A 456 -20.26 -9.78 -3.75
C GLY A 456 -20.00 -8.51 -4.52
N SER A 457 -20.77 -7.44 -4.28
CA SER A 457 -20.49 -6.13 -4.89
C SER A 457 -19.16 -5.52 -4.42
N LEU A 458 -18.72 -5.86 -3.22
CA LEU A 458 -17.41 -5.49 -2.64
C LEU A 458 -16.42 -6.68 -2.60
N GLY A 459 -16.64 -7.72 -3.41
CA GLY A 459 -15.74 -8.88 -3.45
C GLY A 459 -15.82 -9.73 -2.18
N LEU A 460 -14.67 -9.96 -1.53
CA LEU A 460 -14.55 -10.55 -0.19
C LEU A 460 -14.76 -9.51 0.93
N GLY A 461 -14.94 -8.24 0.56
CA GLY A 461 -15.09 -7.11 1.46
C GLY A 461 -13.97 -6.10 1.29
N GLU A 462 -13.90 -5.16 2.22
CA GLU A 462 -12.95 -4.05 2.17
C GLU A 462 -11.56 -4.43 2.68
N VAL A 463 -10.53 -3.85 2.07
CA VAL A 463 -9.15 -4.06 2.51
C VAL A 463 -8.92 -3.63 3.96
N ASN A 464 -8.21 -4.48 4.70
CA ASN A 464 -7.70 -4.16 6.03
C ASN A 464 -6.18 -3.98 5.96
N ALA A 465 -5.72 -2.74 5.97
CA ALA A 465 -4.30 -2.45 5.81
C ALA A 465 -3.46 -3.08 6.93
N VAL A 466 -3.90 -2.93 8.20
CA VAL A 466 -3.15 -3.46 9.35
C VAL A 466 -3.00 -4.97 9.24
N ARG A 467 -4.12 -5.71 9.10
CA ARG A 467 -4.09 -7.18 9.06
C ARG A 467 -3.32 -7.72 7.87
N SER A 468 -3.46 -7.11 6.69
CA SER A 468 -2.75 -7.55 5.48
C SER A 468 -1.24 -7.31 5.57
N VAL A 469 -0.81 -6.15 6.09
CA VAL A 469 0.63 -5.81 6.23
C VAL A 469 1.28 -6.61 7.35
N THR A 470 0.58 -6.89 8.45
CA THR A 470 1.09 -7.70 9.56
C THR A 470 0.95 -9.21 9.35
N ALA A 471 0.37 -9.65 8.23
CA ALA A 471 0.20 -11.06 7.96
C ALA A 471 1.57 -11.76 7.92
N THR A 472 1.68 -12.89 8.62
CA THR A 472 2.92 -13.70 8.67
C THR A 472 2.90 -14.83 7.66
N ASN A 473 1.70 -15.28 7.26
CA ASN A 473 1.46 -16.27 6.23
C ASN A 473 0.32 -15.79 5.33
N ALA A 474 0.50 -15.93 4.03
CA ALA A 474 -0.53 -15.62 3.05
C ALA A 474 -0.76 -16.81 2.12
N PRO A 475 -2.03 -17.15 1.82
CA PRO A 475 -2.33 -18.18 0.83
C PRO A 475 -1.89 -17.73 -0.57
N ASN A 476 -1.82 -18.67 -1.51
CA ASN A 476 -1.73 -18.36 -2.93
C ASN A 476 -3.11 -18.62 -3.56
N PRO A 477 -3.91 -17.56 -3.85
CA PRO A 477 -5.23 -17.71 -4.48
C PRO A 477 -5.17 -18.23 -5.92
N ASN A 478 -4.02 -18.07 -6.59
CA ASN A 478 -3.80 -18.47 -7.98
C ASN A 478 -3.20 -19.88 -8.11
N LYS A 479 -3.04 -20.62 -7.01
CA LYS A 479 -2.40 -21.96 -6.99
C LYS A 479 -3.01 -22.95 -7.99
N ALA A 480 -4.33 -22.88 -8.20
CA ALA A 480 -5.02 -23.73 -9.17
C ALA A 480 -4.72 -23.34 -10.64
N LEU A 481 -4.30 -22.11 -10.89
CA LEU A 481 -3.91 -21.61 -12.22
C LEU A 481 -2.42 -21.81 -12.49
N ASP A 482 -1.58 -21.82 -11.45
CA ASP A 482 -0.13 -21.98 -11.57
C ASP A 482 0.30 -23.27 -12.28
N GLN A 483 -0.51 -24.32 -12.19
CA GLN A 483 -0.25 -25.59 -12.90
C GLN A 483 -0.29 -25.46 -14.43
N PHE A 484 -0.89 -24.39 -14.95
CA PHE A 484 -0.95 -24.09 -16.38
C PHE A 484 0.14 -23.11 -16.83
N LEU A 485 1.07 -22.74 -15.95
CA LEU A 485 2.24 -21.96 -16.34
C LEU A 485 3.25 -22.85 -17.07
N THR A 486 3.74 -22.38 -18.21
CA THR A 486 4.76 -23.05 -19.01
C THR A 486 5.93 -22.14 -19.29
N ALA A 487 7.07 -22.72 -19.70
CA ALA A 487 8.21 -21.95 -20.15
C ALA A 487 7.82 -21.09 -21.35
N ASP A 488 8.36 -19.86 -21.42
CA ASP A 488 8.09 -18.96 -22.53
C ASP A 488 8.55 -19.59 -23.87
N PRO A 489 7.65 -19.86 -24.82
CA PRO A 489 8.03 -20.39 -26.13
C PRO A 489 8.99 -19.48 -26.91
N ALA A 490 9.01 -18.19 -26.60
CA ALA A 490 9.95 -17.22 -27.18
C ALA A 490 11.33 -17.22 -26.49
N GLY A 491 11.56 -18.11 -25.51
CA GLY A 491 12.83 -18.22 -24.78
C GLY A 491 13.03 -17.18 -23.67
N GLY A 492 11.99 -16.43 -23.31
CA GLY A 492 12.03 -15.50 -22.18
C GLY A 492 12.15 -16.20 -20.81
N SER A 493 12.72 -15.50 -19.84
CA SER A 493 12.96 -16.05 -18.49
C SER A 493 11.73 -16.07 -17.57
N VAL A 494 10.64 -15.41 -17.98
CA VAL A 494 9.39 -15.33 -17.20
C VAL A 494 8.41 -16.33 -17.81
N PRO A 495 7.75 -17.20 -17.03
CA PRO A 495 6.78 -18.15 -17.57
C PRO A 495 5.59 -17.44 -18.22
N VAL A 496 4.80 -18.19 -18.99
CA VAL A 496 3.57 -17.72 -19.64
C VAL A 496 2.42 -18.66 -19.34
N PHE A 497 1.19 -18.14 -19.30
CA PHE A 497 0.00 -18.96 -19.07
C PHE A 497 -0.37 -19.77 -20.32
N ASN A 498 -0.48 -21.10 -20.18
CA ASN A 498 -0.91 -21.99 -21.23
C ASN A 498 -2.44 -22.03 -21.30
N ALA A 499 -3.00 -21.04 -22.01
CA ALA A 499 -4.43 -20.89 -22.26
C ALA A 499 -5.08 -22.15 -22.88
N VAL A 500 -4.36 -22.87 -23.74
CA VAL A 500 -4.88 -24.08 -24.40
C VAL A 500 -5.06 -25.20 -23.36
N SER A 501 -4.03 -25.49 -22.58
CA SER A 501 -4.09 -26.52 -21.53
C SER A 501 -5.14 -26.22 -20.47
N TRP A 502 -5.28 -24.95 -20.08
CA TRP A 502 -6.33 -24.53 -19.16
C TRP A 502 -7.72 -24.71 -19.77
N SER A 503 -7.92 -24.25 -21.02
CA SER A 503 -9.21 -24.37 -21.71
C SER A 503 -9.62 -25.82 -21.93
N ASP A 504 -8.67 -26.71 -22.25
CA ASP A 504 -8.92 -28.14 -22.43
C ASP A 504 -9.32 -28.80 -21.10
N THR A 505 -8.65 -28.42 -20.01
CA THR A 505 -8.99 -28.91 -18.66
C THR A 505 -10.35 -28.39 -18.21
N ALA A 506 -10.61 -27.09 -18.38
CA ALA A 506 -11.88 -26.46 -18.04
C ALA A 506 -13.05 -27.10 -18.80
N LYS A 507 -12.89 -27.36 -20.11
CA LYS A 507 -13.90 -28.05 -20.94
C LYS A 507 -14.07 -29.52 -20.56
N ALA A 508 -13.01 -30.21 -20.15
CA ALA A 508 -13.09 -31.59 -19.69
C ALA A 508 -13.78 -31.72 -18.31
N SER A 509 -13.69 -30.69 -17.46
CA SER A 509 -14.39 -30.62 -16.18
C SER A 509 -15.88 -30.27 -16.32
N VAL A 510 -16.28 -29.61 -17.41
CA VAL A 510 -17.69 -29.38 -17.75
C VAL A 510 -18.23 -30.65 -18.43
N SER A 511 -18.65 -31.63 -17.64
CA SER A 511 -19.46 -32.74 -18.15
C SER A 511 -20.78 -32.18 -18.68
N TRP A 512 -21.02 -32.35 -19.98
CA TRP A 512 -22.13 -31.75 -20.72
C TRP A 512 -23.54 -32.27 -20.34
N ASP A 513 -23.69 -33.02 -19.25
CA ASP A 513 -24.94 -33.69 -18.87
C ASP A 513 -25.55 -33.28 -17.51
N ALA A 514 -25.02 -32.30 -16.77
CA ALA A 514 -25.65 -31.88 -15.50
C ALA A 514 -25.36 -30.42 -15.11
N VAL A 515 -26.19 -29.49 -15.58
CA VAL A 515 -26.31 -28.17 -14.93
C VAL A 515 -27.80 -27.84 -14.75
N SER A 516 -28.31 -28.09 -13.54
CA SER A 516 -29.50 -27.43 -13.00
C SER A 516 -29.04 -26.18 -12.25
N TRP A 517 -29.50 -25.02 -12.69
CA TRP A 517 -29.11 -23.68 -12.19
C TRP A 517 -29.77 -23.30 -10.86
N SER A 518 -29.72 -24.17 -9.84
CA SER A 518 -30.38 -23.91 -8.55
C SER A 518 -29.56 -24.10 -7.27
N ASP A 519 -28.45 -24.84 -7.25
CA ASP A 519 -27.96 -25.37 -5.96
C ASP A 519 -26.45 -25.17 -5.71
N VAL A 520 -25.99 -23.93 -5.53
CA VAL A 520 -24.71 -23.70 -4.83
C VAL A 520 -24.82 -22.54 -3.84
N SER A 521 -25.13 -22.87 -2.59
CA SER A 521 -25.00 -21.98 -1.44
C SER A 521 -23.57 -22.03 -0.90
N TRP A 522 -22.85 -20.92 -0.99
CA TRP A 522 -21.50 -20.79 -0.41
C TRP A 522 -21.58 -20.23 1.00
N GLY A 523 -21.62 -21.13 1.98
CA GLY A 523 -21.31 -20.85 3.38
C GLY A 523 -20.01 -21.55 3.77
N ASP A 524 -19.14 -20.80 4.42
CA ASP A 524 -17.99 -21.21 5.22
C ASP A 524 -16.78 -21.93 4.56
N SER A 525 -15.65 -21.21 4.62
CA SER A 525 -14.34 -21.72 5.07
C SER A 525 -13.81 -23.02 4.47
N ALA A 526 -13.41 -23.02 3.20
CA ALA A 526 -12.55 -24.08 2.67
C ALA A 526 -11.61 -23.61 1.54
N LEU A 527 -10.72 -22.66 1.80
CA LEU A 527 -9.61 -22.32 0.89
C LEU A 527 -8.41 -23.31 0.97
N ALA A 528 -8.62 -24.53 1.49
CA ALA A 528 -7.55 -25.52 1.62
C ALA A 528 -7.88 -26.94 1.12
N ALA A 529 -9.09 -27.20 0.61
CA ALA A 529 -9.44 -28.53 0.11
C ALA A 529 -10.30 -28.42 -1.16
N VAL A 530 -9.64 -28.15 -2.29
CA VAL A 530 -10.17 -28.52 -3.59
C VAL A 530 -9.19 -29.52 -4.20
N SER A 531 -9.29 -30.78 -3.78
CA SER A 531 -8.79 -31.90 -4.57
C SER A 531 -9.90 -32.31 -5.51
N TRP A 532 -9.73 -32.05 -6.80
CA TRP A 532 -10.63 -32.56 -7.84
C TRP A 532 -10.40 -34.06 -8.04
N ALA A 533 -10.90 -34.86 -7.12
CA ALA A 533 -11.16 -36.29 -7.29
C ALA A 533 -12.07 -36.77 -6.15
N ASP A 534 -13.18 -37.39 -6.53
CA ASP A 534 -14.04 -38.28 -5.74
C ASP A 534 -15.01 -37.67 -4.72
N ILE A 535 -16.26 -37.40 -5.16
CA ILE A 535 -17.45 -37.63 -4.32
C ILE A 535 -18.54 -38.31 -5.17
N SER A 536 -18.78 -39.60 -4.89
CA SER A 536 -20.04 -40.27 -5.17
C SER A 536 -21.01 -39.97 -4.02
N TRP A 537 -22.21 -39.51 -4.33
CA TRP A 537 -23.24 -39.22 -3.34
C TRP A 537 -24.13 -40.45 -3.11
N SER A 538 -24.27 -40.87 -1.86
CA SER A 538 -25.48 -41.52 -1.39
C SER A 538 -25.84 -41.01 0.01
N ASP A 539 -27.08 -40.51 0.09
CA ASP A 539 -27.99 -40.47 1.25
C ASP A 539 -28.24 -39.14 1.99
N VAL A 540 -29.34 -38.47 1.57
CA VAL A 540 -30.52 -37.86 2.28
C VAL A 540 -30.39 -37.47 3.78
N SER A 541 -31.04 -36.45 4.37
CA SER A 541 -32.33 -35.79 4.11
C SER A 541 -32.51 -34.44 4.87
N TRP A 542 -33.52 -33.67 4.45
CA TRP A 542 -33.98 -32.38 4.99
C TRP A 542 -34.95 -32.52 6.20
N ALA A 543 -34.94 -31.55 7.14
CA ALA A 543 -36.13 -31.00 7.85
C ALA A 543 -35.82 -29.76 8.73
N ASP A 544 -36.64 -28.69 8.54
CA ASP A 544 -37.21 -27.68 9.49
C ASP A 544 -36.32 -26.81 10.45
N ARG A 545 -36.71 -25.63 10.99
CA ARG A 545 -37.50 -24.41 10.64
C ARG A 545 -37.45 -23.47 11.90
N ALA A 546 -37.41 -22.13 11.68
CA ALA A 546 -38.08 -21.03 12.45
C ALA A 546 -37.56 -20.41 13.80
N GLU A 547 -37.64 -19.05 13.83
CA GLU A 547 -37.87 -18.03 14.92
C GLU A 547 -36.84 -17.84 16.06
N GLY A 548 -36.57 -16.65 16.68
CA GLY A 548 -37.10 -15.27 16.67
C GLY A 548 -36.47 -14.42 17.83
N ASP A 549 -36.67 -13.09 17.81
CA ASP A 549 -36.50 -12.03 18.86
C ASP A 549 -35.07 -11.60 19.33
N GLY A 550 -34.72 -10.34 19.71
CA GLY A 550 -35.38 -9.03 19.83
C GLY A 550 -34.54 -8.03 20.70
N ALA A 551 -34.37 -6.78 20.23
CA ALA A 551 -34.13 -5.48 20.92
C ALA A 551 -32.98 -5.20 21.95
N GLY A 552 -32.30 -4.03 21.82
CA GLY A 552 -31.98 -3.15 22.98
C GLY A 552 -30.59 -2.46 23.13
N ASN A 553 -30.41 -1.28 22.51
CA ASN A 553 -29.75 -0.02 22.96
C ASN A 553 -28.60 0.01 24.02
N THR A 554 -27.46 0.68 23.72
CA THR A 554 -26.90 1.92 24.37
C THR A 554 -25.36 2.07 24.19
N ALA A 555 -24.89 3.32 24.26
CA ALA A 555 -23.60 3.87 23.83
C ALA A 555 -22.46 3.86 24.88
N ASP A 556 -21.22 4.03 24.38
CA ASP A 556 -19.98 4.66 24.94
C ASP A 556 -18.74 3.82 24.55
N SER A 557 -17.73 4.26 23.79
CA SER A 557 -16.81 5.41 23.82
C SER A 557 -15.41 5.05 24.37
N PHE A 558 -14.41 5.21 23.49
CA PHE A 558 -12.95 5.30 23.66
C PHE A 558 -12.11 4.13 24.24
N ALA A 559 -11.01 3.87 23.51
CA ALA A 559 -10.06 2.77 23.61
C ALA A 559 -9.10 2.82 24.83
N ASP A 560 -8.74 1.64 25.34
CA ASP A 560 -7.75 1.39 26.39
C ASP A 560 -6.57 0.52 25.84
N PRO A 561 -5.30 0.85 26.15
CA PRO A 561 -4.11 0.07 25.75
C PRO A 561 -4.04 -1.42 26.17
N SER A 562 -5.07 -1.97 26.80
CA SER A 562 -5.21 -3.39 27.13
C SER A 562 -5.81 -4.24 25.97
N ASP A 563 -6.38 -3.60 24.94
CA ASP A 563 -7.02 -4.27 23.79
C ASP A 563 -6.05 -4.94 22.79
N LEU A 564 -4.73 -4.75 22.93
CA LEU A 564 -3.71 -5.41 22.11
C LEU A 564 -3.31 -6.80 22.62
N ALA A 565 -3.70 -7.17 23.86
CA ALA A 565 -3.42 -8.49 24.42
C ALA A 565 -4.67 -9.39 24.51
N ALA A 566 -5.88 -8.84 24.52
CA ALA A 566 -7.12 -9.62 24.63
C ALA A 566 -7.64 -10.19 23.28
N ALA A 567 -7.21 -9.65 22.13
CA ALA A 567 -7.57 -10.20 20.82
C ALA A 567 -6.86 -11.54 20.50
N ALA A 568 -5.90 -11.97 21.33
CA ALA A 568 -5.22 -13.26 21.20
C ALA A 568 -5.84 -14.37 22.08
N ASP A 569 -6.70 -14.02 23.05
CA ASP A 569 -7.21 -14.93 24.09
C ASP A 569 -8.76 -14.97 24.15
N ASP A 570 -9.45 -14.58 23.09
CA ASP A 570 -10.92 -14.70 22.98
C ASP A 570 -11.33 -16.20 22.89
N PRO A 571 -12.07 -16.74 23.89
CA PRO A 571 -12.50 -18.14 23.89
C PRO A 571 -13.59 -18.47 22.86
N ASP A 572 -14.25 -17.48 22.24
CA ASP A 572 -15.18 -17.71 21.12
C ASP A 572 -14.47 -17.72 19.75
N LEU A 573 -13.13 -17.58 19.73
CA LEU A 573 -12.27 -17.72 18.55
C LEU A 573 -11.25 -18.87 18.66
N GLN A 574 -11.36 -19.73 19.69
CA GLN A 574 -10.58 -20.97 19.77
C GLN A 574 -11.30 -22.13 19.07
N LEU A 575 -10.58 -22.85 18.19
CA LEU A 575 -11.09 -24.09 17.57
C LEU A 575 -11.56 -25.08 18.66
N PRO A 576 -12.71 -25.76 18.49
CA PRO A 576 -13.21 -26.68 19.49
C PRO A 576 -12.20 -27.80 19.79
N ALA A 577 -11.90 -27.98 21.07
CA ALA A 577 -10.94 -28.94 21.62
C ALA A 577 -11.42 -30.41 21.56
N ALA A 578 -11.88 -30.87 20.39
CA ALA A 578 -12.34 -32.23 20.16
C ALA A 578 -11.59 -32.94 19.02
N LEU A 579 -10.29 -32.68 18.84
CA LEU A 579 -9.46 -33.42 17.87
C LEU A 579 -8.00 -33.58 18.34
N VAL A 580 -7.75 -33.88 19.63
CA VAL A 580 -6.47 -34.48 20.04
C VAL A 580 -6.66 -35.40 21.26
N SER A 581 -6.94 -36.69 21.03
CA SER A 581 -6.12 -37.78 21.60
C SER A 581 -6.58 -39.17 21.17
N PRO A 582 -5.67 -40.16 21.22
CA PRO A 582 -5.74 -41.40 20.46
C PRO A 582 -6.48 -42.48 21.24
N ASP A 583 -7.28 -43.30 20.55
CA ASP A 583 -7.19 -44.73 20.82
C ASP A 583 -7.66 -45.58 19.66
N SER A 584 -6.86 -46.61 19.41
CA SER A 584 -7.13 -47.71 18.51
C SER A 584 -8.16 -48.65 19.12
N THR A 585 -9.13 -49.12 18.34
CA THR A 585 -9.46 -50.56 18.20
C THR A 585 -10.69 -50.73 17.30
N ALA A 586 -10.46 -51.40 16.17
CA ALA A 586 -11.51 -51.91 15.31
C ALA A 586 -12.15 -53.14 15.94
N THR A 587 -13.48 -53.22 15.92
CA THR A 587 -14.17 -54.52 15.91
C THR A 587 -15.38 -54.45 14.99
N THR A 588 -15.29 -55.21 13.90
CA THR A 588 -16.33 -55.55 12.92
C THR A 588 -17.46 -56.36 13.52
N THR A 589 -18.72 -56.13 13.10
CA THR A 589 -19.68 -57.17 12.65
C THR A 589 -20.97 -56.55 12.08
N THR A 590 -21.23 -56.83 10.79
CA THR A 590 -22.50 -57.37 10.17
C THR A 590 -23.82 -57.14 10.91
N SER A 591 -24.99 -56.83 10.33
CA SER A 591 -25.56 -57.10 8.99
C SER A 591 -26.92 -56.37 8.85
N LEU A 592 -27.32 -56.14 7.60
CA LEU A 592 -28.61 -55.65 7.04
C LEU A 592 -29.89 -56.31 7.63
N PRO A 593 -31.08 -55.71 7.41
CA PRO A 593 -31.80 -55.86 6.12
C PRO A 593 -31.84 -54.60 5.24
#